data_AF-A0AAD5HJW9-F1
#
_entry.id   AF-A0AAD5HJW9-F1
#
_cell.length_a   1.000
_cell.length_b   1.000
_cell.length_c   1.000
_cell.angle_alpha   90.00
_cell.angle_beta   90.00
_cell.angle_gamma   90.00
#
_symmetry.space_group_name_H-M   'P 1'
#
loop_
_entity.id
_entity.type
_entity.pdbx_description
1 polymer ?
#
loop_
_entity_poly.entity_id
_entity_poly.type
_entity_poly.pdbx_seq_one_letter_code
_entity_poly.pdbx_strand_id
1 'polypeptide(L)'
;MAPPAPASALHRHQSSLEGILDFSSQPPLDPAHRASAKRRFDQIINHFECEGIRPGRDKYDRVKLVSLTYDHSTSEKSKDRLLAAFFAFAGLSITAHEDIDFEDPTRQDELRASLDNFADYLFDNFFLPLKASTKKTPQPSPASHSAVTSNNTK
;
A
#
# COMPACT_ATOMS: atom_id res chain seq x y z
N MET A 1 3.55 21.81 -46.14
CA MET A 1 3.97 21.80 -44.72
C MET A 1 3.04 20.85 -44.00
N ALA A 2 3.53 19.67 -43.59
CA ALA A 2 2.71 18.62 -42.98
C ALA A 2 2.42 18.92 -41.51
N PRO A 3 1.26 18.51 -40.97
CA PRO A 3 0.94 18.72 -39.55
C PRO A 3 1.84 17.86 -38.65
N PRO A 4 2.17 18.31 -37.43
CA PRO A 4 2.95 17.54 -36.47
C PRO A 4 2.15 16.31 -36.01
N ALA A 5 2.84 15.17 -35.92
CA ALA A 5 2.27 13.92 -35.43
C ALA A 5 1.73 14.08 -33.99
N PRO A 6 0.60 13.43 -33.64
CA PRO A 6 0.08 13.48 -32.29
C PRO A 6 1.11 12.90 -31.31
N ALA A 7 1.36 13.63 -30.22
CA ALA A 7 2.19 13.16 -29.14
C ALA A 7 1.64 11.83 -28.61
N SER A 8 2.45 10.77 -28.69
CA SER A 8 2.12 9.49 -28.06
C SER A 8 1.87 9.74 -26.58
N ALA A 9 0.64 9.46 -26.13
CA ALA A 9 0.34 9.40 -24.72
C ALA A 9 1.32 8.38 -24.11
N LEU A 10 2.27 8.88 -23.32
CA LEU A 10 3.12 8.05 -22.48
C LEU A 10 2.18 7.28 -21.57
N HIS A 11 1.82 6.06 -22.00
CA HIS A 11 1.35 4.95 -21.18
C HIS A 11 2.48 4.62 -20.21
N ARG A 12 2.80 5.57 -19.33
CA ARG A 12 3.74 5.39 -18.25
C ARG A 12 3.00 4.50 -17.28
N HIS A 13 3.19 3.18 -17.45
CA HIS A 13 2.72 2.09 -16.62
C HIS A 13 2.03 2.61 -15.35
N GLN A 14 0.72 2.87 -15.47
CA GLN A 14 -0.17 2.68 -14.35
C GLN A 14 -0.14 1.18 -14.16
N SER A 15 0.89 0.67 -13.47
CA SER A 15 0.78 -0.64 -12.82
C SER A 15 -0.39 -0.45 -11.87
N SER A 16 -1.57 -0.86 -12.33
CA SER A 16 -2.76 -0.83 -11.52
C SER A 16 -2.44 -1.58 -10.22
N LEU A 17 -2.93 -1.07 -9.10
CA LEU A 17 -2.77 -1.72 -7.79
C LEU A 17 -3.25 -3.19 -7.82
N GLU A 18 -4.10 -3.53 -8.81
CA GLU A 18 -4.59 -4.87 -9.15
C GLU A 18 -3.49 -5.90 -9.46
N GLY A 19 -2.28 -5.48 -9.84
CA GLY A 19 -1.14 -6.38 -10.04
C GLY A 19 -0.31 -6.66 -8.77
N ILE A 20 -0.55 -5.89 -7.70
CA ILE A 20 0.24 -5.91 -6.45
C ILE A 20 -0.55 -6.61 -5.34
N LEU A 21 -1.85 -6.33 -5.29
CA LEU A 21 -2.83 -7.01 -4.46
C LEU A 21 -3.86 -7.61 -5.41
N ASP A 22 -4.09 -8.92 -5.31
CA ASP A 22 -5.14 -9.55 -6.11
C ASP A 22 -6.52 -9.00 -5.68
N PHE A 23 -7.02 -8.05 -6.45
CA PHE A 23 -8.36 -7.49 -6.26
C PHE A 23 -9.44 -8.29 -7.00
N SER A 24 -9.09 -9.44 -7.57
CA SER A 24 -10.09 -10.39 -8.05
C SER A 24 -11.09 -10.71 -6.93
N SER A 25 -12.24 -11.22 -7.35
CA SER A 25 -13.37 -11.55 -6.50
C SER A 25 -13.07 -12.79 -5.66
N GLN A 26 -12.03 -12.78 -4.82
CA GLN A 26 -11.89 -13.82 -3.80
C GLN A 26 -13.10 -13.73 -2.86
N PRO A 27 -13.67 -14.90 -2.48
CA PRO A 27 -14.73 -14.92 -1.50
C PRO A 27 -14.23 -14.27 -0.20
N PRO A 28 -15.08 -13.46 0.48
CA PRO A 28 -14.74 -12.92 1.79
C PRO A 28 -14.30 -14.04 2.73
N LEU A 29 -13.41 -13.71 3.66
CA LEU A 29 -13.03 -14.67 4.70
C LEU A 29 -14.27 -15.04 5.51
N ASP A 30 -14.37 -16.32 5.84
CA ASP A 30 -15.35 -16.77 6.83
C ASP A 30 -15.13 -15.98 8.14
N PRO A 31 -16.20 -15.56 8.84
CA PRO A 31 -16.08 -14.76 10.05
C PRO A 31 -15.15 -15.37 11.12
N ALA A 32 -15.13 -16.70 11.26
CA ALA A 32 -14.24 -17.37 12.21
C ALA A 32 -12.78 -17.29 11.76
N HIS A 33 -12.51 -17.56 10.49
CA HIS A 33 -11.17 -17.42 9.91
C HIS A 33 -10.67 -15.97 9.98
N ARG A 34 -11.55 -14.99 9.75
CA ARG A 34 -11.22 -13.57 9.90
C ARG A 34 -10.84 -13.22 11.33
N ALA A 35 -11.63 -13.66 12.31
CA ALA A 35 -11.35 -13.39 13.72
C ALA A 35 -10.00 -13.99 14.13
N SER A 36 -9.72 -15.23 13.68
CA SER A 36 -8.43 -15.89 13.91
C SER A 36 -7.27 -15.14 13.23
N ALA A 37 -7.40 -14.81 11.95
CA ALA A 37 -6.37 -14.12 11.19
C ALA A 37 -6.05 -12.75 11.79
N LYS A 38 -7.07 -11.98 12.20
CA LYS A 38 -6.88 -10.71 12.90
C LYS A 38 -6.13 -10.92 14.21
N ARG A 39 -6.58 -11.85 15.05
CA ARG A 39 -5.95 -12.12 16.35
C ARG A 39 -4.47 -12.49 16.19
N ARG A 40 -4.17 -13.35 15.22
CA ARG A 40 -2.79 -13.77 14.92
C ARG A 40 -1.95 -12.64 14.34
N PHE A 41 -2.54 -11.79 13.49
CA PHE A 41 -1.88 -10.56 13.03
C PHE A 41 -1.55 -9.62 14.20
N ASP A 42 -2.52 -9.38 15.10
CA ASP A 42 -2.30 -8.54 16.29
C ASP A 42 -1.18 -9.13 17.19
N GLN A 43 -1.12 -10.46 17.35
CA GLN A 43 -0.02 -11.13 18.08
C GLN A 43 1.34 -10.80 17.48
N ILE A 44 1.48 -10.86 16.15
CA ILE A 44 2.73 -10.57 15.45
C ILE A 44 3.11 -9.10 15.59
N ILE A 45 2.16 -8.18 15.38
CA ILE A 45 2.40 -6.74 15.51
C ILE A 45 2.84 -6.41 16.93
N ASN A 46 2.11 -6.85 17.95
CA ASN A 46 2.41 -6.57 19.35
C ASN A 46 3.77 -7.16 19.77
N HIS A 47 4.14 -8.34 19.25
CA HIS A 47 5.42 -8.97 19.55
C HIS A 47 6.61 -8.14 19.05
N PHE A 48 6.52 -7.60 17.82
CA PHE A 48 7.61 -6.84 17.21
C PHE A 48 7.53 -5.31 17.41
N GLU A 49 6.42 -4.79 17.95
CA GLU A 49 6.22 -3.33 18.14
C GLU A 49 7.30 -2.69 19.02
N CYS A 50 7.83 -3.44 19.99
CA CYS A 50 8.88 -2.95 20.90
C CYS A 50 10.26 -2.77 20.24
N GLU A 51 10.49 -3.32 19.05
CA GLU A 51 11.78 -3.23 18.37
C GLU A 51 11.99 -1.89 17.66
N GLY A 52 10.91 -1.16 17.37
CA GLY A 52 10.91 0.18 16.78
C GLY A 52 11.79 0.34 15.53
N ILE A 53 12.22 1.59 15.28
CA ILE A 53 13.17 1.93 14.21
C ILE A 53 14.57 1.58 14.68
N ARG A 54 15.27 0.68 13.98
CA ARG A 54 16.68 0.41 14.27
C ARG A 54 17.54 1.55 13.71
N PRO A 55 18.23 2.35 14.56
CA PRO A 55 18.96 3.53 14.11
C PRO A 55 20.05 3.15 13.09
N GLY A 56 20.07 3.83 11.94
CA GLY A 56 21.08 3.64 10.90
C GLY A 56 20.77 2.57 9.84
N ARG A 57 19.74 1.74 10.02
CA ARG A 57 19.26 0.79 8.99
C ARG A 57 17.88 1.16 8.44
N ASP A 58 17.00 1.68 9.27
CA ASP A 58 15.59 1.79 8.93
C ASP A 58 15.20 3.22 8.58
N LYS A 59 14.57 3.40 7.41
CA LYS A 59 14.06 4.71 6.94
C LYS A 59 12.71 5.07 7.57
N TYR A 60 11.99 4.08 8.07
CA TYR A 60 10.69 4.18 8.71
C TYR A 60 10.46 2.94 9.58
N ASP A 61 9.45 3.03 10.44
CA ASP A 61 9.01 1.93 11.29
C ASP A 61 8.14 0.95 10.47
N ARG A 62 8.69 -0.23 10.18
CA ARG A 62 8.05 -1.25 9.34
C ARG A 62 6.84 -1.88 10.01
N VAL A 63 6.93 -2.16 11.31
CA VAL A 63 5.83 -2.72 12.10
C VAL A 63 4.66 -1.74 12.12
N LYS A 64 4.93 -0.45 12.39
CA LYS A 64 3.88 0.57 12.35
C LYS A 64 3.32 0.80 10.96
N LEU A 65 4.14 0.74 9.90
CA LEU A 65 3.63 0.89 8.54
C LEU A 65 2.59 -0.19 8.23
N VAL A 66 2.87 -1.45 8.58
CA VAL A 66 1.96 -2.58 8.36
C VAL A 66 0.72 -2.47 9.24
N SER A 67 0.86 -2.14 10.53
CA SER A 67 -0.27 -1.93 11.45
C SER A 67 -1.19 -0.81 10.96
N LEU A 68 -0.64 0.36 10.63
CA LEU A 68 -1.42 1.51 10.17
C LEU A 68 -2.10 1.24 8.83
N THR A 69 -1.47 0.47 7.93
CA THR A 69 -2.11 0.06 6.67
C THR A 69 -3.35 -0.81 6.94
N TYR A 70 -3.27 -1.71 7.91
CA TYR A 70 -4.42 -2.51 8.35
C TYR A 70 -5.50 -1.64 9.01
N ASP A 71 -5.12 -0.77 9.94
CA ASP A 71 -6.06 0.04 10.72
C ASP A 71 -6.83 1.03 9.84
N HIS A 72 -6.15 1.68 8.90
CA HIS A 72 -6.72 2.67 7.98
C HIS A 72 -7.38 2.08 6.72
N SER A 73 -7.36 0.76 6.54
CA SER A 73 -8.15 0.11 5.49
C SER A 73 -9.64 0.32 5.75
N THR A 74 -10.33 0.95 4.79
CA THR A 74 -11.69 1.50 4.98
C THR A 74 -12.81 0.48 4.96
N SER A 75 -12.58 -0.70 4.40
CA SER A 75 -13.56 -1.78 4.33
C SER A 75 -13.00 -3.08 4.89
N GLU A 76 -13.89 -3.89 5.47
CA GLU A 76 -13.58 -5.23 5.95
C GLU A 76 -12.94 -6.08 4.85
N LYS A 77 -13.45 -5.98 3.61
CA LYS A 77 -12.86 -6.64 2.45
C LYS A 77 -11.41 -6.22 2.18
N SER A 78 -11.06 -4.95 2.42
CA SER A 78 -9.68 -4.48 2.26
C SER A 78 -8.78 -5.00 3.38
N LYS A 79 -9.29 -5.06 4.61
CA LYS A 79 -8.60 -5.67 5.75
C LYS A 79 -8.33 -7.16 5.52
N ASP A 80 -9.33 -7.91 5.07
CA ASP A 80 -9.21 -9.33 4.73
C ASP A 80 -8.14 -9.58 3.66
N ARG A 81 -8.08 -8.72 2.64
CA ARG A 81 -7.07 -8.80 1.57
C ARG A 81 -5.66 -8.50 2.07
N LEU A 82 -5.51 -7.49 2.93
CA LEU A 82 -4.21 -7.19 3.52
C LEU A 82 -3.72 -8.35 4.38
N LEU A 83 -4.61 -8.93 5.20
CA LEU A 83 -4.29 -10.14 5.97
C LEU A 83 -3.89 -11.27 5.02
N ALA A 84 -4.66 -11.57 3.97
CA ALA A 84 -4.31 -12.60 3.00
C ALA A 84 -2.93 -12.39 2.37
N ALA A 85 -2.63 -11.16 1.94
CA ALA A 85 -1.32 -10.83 1.38
C ALA A 85 -0.19 -11.01 2.39
N PHE A 86 -0.36 -10.52 3.62
CA PHE A 86 0.65 -10.64 4.67
C PHE A 86 0.90 -12.09 5.07
N PHE A 87 -0.15 -12.88 5.32
CA PHE A 87 -0.03 -14.28 5.68
C PHE A 87 0.61 -15.10 4.55
N ALA A 88 0.26 -14.82 3.29
CA ALA A 88 0.94 -15.42 2.14
C ALA A 88 2.43 -15.04 2.08
N PHE A 89 2.76 -13.77 2.34
CA PHE A 89 4.15 -13.29 2.36
C PHE A 89 4.97 -13.97 3.46
N ALA A 90 4.36 -14.20 4.62
CA ALA A 90 4.98 -14.86 5.76
C ALA A 90 4.96 -16.40 5.68
N GLY A 91 4.41 -16.99 4.61
CA GLY A 91 4.28 -18.45 4.50
C GLY A 91 3.34 -19.08 5.54
N LEU A 92 2.45 -18.28 6.13
CA LEU A 92 1.51 -18.72 7.16
C LEU A 92 0.14 -19.02 6.55
N SER A 93 -0.52 -20.07 7.05
CA SER A 93 -1.92 -20.32 6.72
C SER A 93 -2.81 -19.24 7.35
N ILE A 94 -3.65 -18.58 6.55
CA ILE A 94 -4.61 -17.58 7.05
C ILE A 94 -5.80 -18.23 7.78
N THR A 95 -6.14 -19.49 7.46
CA THR A 95 -7.27 -20.22 8.06
C THR A 95 -6.89 -21.01 9.31
N ALA A 96 -5.60 -21.04 9.67
CA ALA A 96 -5.15 -21.65 10.91
C ALA A 96 -5.74 -20.93 12.14
N HIS A 97 -6.07 -21.71 13.16
CA HIS A 97 -6.68 -21.24 14.40
C HIS A 97 -5.68 -21.18 15.54
N GLU A 98 -4.54 -21.85 15.40
CA GLU A 98 -3.46 -21.87 16.38
C GLU A 98 -2.79 -20.50 16.47
N ASP A 99 -2.38 -20.16 17.69
CA ASP A 99 -1.61 -18.96 17.99
C ASP A 99 -0.26 -19.00 17.29
N ILE A 100 0.31 -17.82 17.08
CA ILE A 100 1.67 -17.72 16.57
C ILE A 100 2.63 -18.20 17.66
N ASP A 101 3.41 -19.22 17.33
CA ASP A 101 4.46 -19.75 18.18
C ASP A 101 5.72 -18.87 18.05
N PHE A 102 6.09 -18.25 19.16
CA PHE A 102 7.31 -17.45 19.29
C PHE A 102 8.37 -18.16 20.15
N GLU A 103 8.29 -19.47 20.39
CA GLU A 103 9.32 -20.15 21.21
C GLU A 103 10.60 -20.47 20.43
N ASP A 104 10.50 -20.64 19.11
CA ASP A 104 11.66 -20.88 18.23
C ASP A 104 12.26 -19.56 17.71
N PRO A 105 13.49 -19.20 18.12
CA PRO A 105 14.14 -17.96 17.67
C PRO A 105 14.33 -17.89 16.16
N THR A 106 14.54 -19.03 15.49
CA THR A 106 14.73 -19.08 14.03
C THR A 106 13.45 -18.67 13.32
N ARG A 107 12.31 -19.19 13.78
CA ARG A 107 11.00 -18.82 13.25
C ARG A 107 10.65 -17.37 13.54
N GLN A 108 11.03 -16.86 14.71
CA GLN A 108 10.87 -15.43 15.02
C GLN A 108 11.64 -14.56 14.02
N ASP A 109 12.91 -14.87 13.76
CA ASP A 109 13.73 -14.12 12.81
C ASP A 109 13.18 -14.18 11.38
N GLU A 110 12.73 -15.35 10.93
CA GLU A 110 12.08 -15.53 9.62
C GLU A 110 10.77 -14.72 9.50
N LEU A 111 9.97 -14.72 10.56
CA LEU A 111 8.72 -13.96 10.62
C LEU A 111 8.98 -12.46 10.67
N ARG A 112 10.01 -12.03 11.40
CA ARG A 112 10.46 -10.64 11.44
C ARG A 112 10.91 -10.18 10.06
N ALA A 113 11.72 -10.99 9.37
CA ALA A 113 12.17 -10.70 8.02
C ALA A 113 10.99 -10.64 7.03
N SER A 114 10.00 -11.53 7.17
CA SER A 114 8.79 -11.52 6.34
C SER A 114 7.97 -10.24 6.54
N LEU A 115 7.79 -9.80 7.78
CA LEU A 115 7.14 -8.52 8.10
C LEU A 115 7.90 -7.35 7.49
N ASP A 116 9.22 -7.33 7.63
CA ASP A 116 10.04 -6.24 7.10
C ASP A 116 9.96 -6.15 5.58
N ASN A 117 10.09 -7.29 4.91
CA ASN A 117 9.98 -7.40 3.46
C ASN A 117 8.57 -7.03 2.96
N PHE A 118 7.51 -7.40 3.69
CA PHE A 118 6.15 -6.99 3.36
C PHE A 118 5.95 -5.48 3.48
N ALA A 119 6.51 -4.87 4.53
CA ALA A 119 6.49 -3.42 4.71
C ALA A 119 7.24 -2.69 3.58
N ASP A 120 8.42 -3.18 3.20
CA ASP A 120 9.22 -2.64 2.09
C ASP A 120 8.49 -2.80 0.76
N TYR A 121 7.84 -3.95 0.54
CA TYR A 121 7.00 -4.17 -0.63
C TYR A 121 5.83 -3.18 -0.71
N LEU A 122 5.10 -2.96 0.39
CA LEU A 122 4.05 -1.95 0.46
C LEU A 122 4.59 -0.56 0.19
N PHE A 123 5.73 -0.20 0.81
CA PHE A 123 6.30 1.13 0.63
C PHE A 123 6.70 1.37 -0.83
N ASP A 124 7.45 0.46 -1.45
CA ASP A 124 7.99 0.64 -2.80
C ASP A 124 6.91 0.57 -3.88
N ASN A 125 5.90 -0.29 -3.71
CA ASN A 125 4.89 -0.54 -4.75
C ASN A 125 3.58 0.22 -4.54
N PHE A 126 3.23 0.59 -3.31
CA PHE A 126 1.98 1.30 -3.01
C PHE A 126 2.22 2.77 -2.65
N PHE A 127 3.03 3.04 -1.62
CA PHE A 127 3.14 4.39 -1.06
C PHE A 127 4.09 5.30 -1.86
N LEU A 128 5.19 4.77 -2.39
CA LEU A 128 6.18 5.53 -3.14
C LEU A 128 5.61 6.08 -4.47
N PRO A 129 4.86 5.31 -5.28
CA PRO A 129 4.21 5.83 -6.48
C PRO A 129 3.20 6.95 -6.16
N LEU A 130 2.42 6.79 -5.08
CA LEU A 130 1.49 7.83 -4.63
C LEU A 130 2.23 9.11 -4.24
N LYS A 131 3.32 9.00 -3.47
CA LYS A 131 4.19 10.13 -3.12
C LYS A 131 4.75 10.82 -4.38
N ALA A 132 5.19 10.06 -5.38
CA ALA A 132 5.70 10.61 -6.63
C ALA A 132 4.63 11.37 -7.43
N SER A 133 3.38 10.89 -7.41
CA SER A 133 2.23 11.52 -8.08
C SER A 133 1.83 12.86 -7.45
N THR A 134 2.05 13.03 -6.14
CA THR A 134 1.72 14.28 -5.43
C THR A 134 2.69 15.44 -5.68
N LYS A 135 3.77 15.24 -6.46
CA LYS A 135 4.58 16.38 -6.95
C LYS A 135 3.70 17.23 -7.86
N LYS A 136 3.12 18.30 -7.29
CA LYS A 136 2.34 19.36 -7.94
C LYS A 136 2.55 19.33 -9.46
N THR A 137 1.55 18.89 -10.22
CA THR A 137 1.35 19.47 -11.54
C THR A 137 1.25 20.98 -11.28
N PRO A 138 2.12 21.82 -11.88
CA PRO A 138 1.81 23.22 -11.97
C PRO A 138 0.49 23.24 -12.72
N GLN A 139 -0.63 23.43 -12.01
CA GLN A 139 -1.88 23.76 -12.66
C GLN A 139 -1.54 25.05 -13.41
N PRO A 140 -1.51 25.04 -14.76
CA PRO A 140 -1.24 26.27 -15.48
C PRO A 140 -2.29 27.27 -15.01
N SER A 141 -1.84 28.42 -14.50
CA SER A 141 -2.76 29.50 -14.15
C SER A 141 -3.69 29.72 -15.35
N PRO A 142 -5.02 29.81 -15.14
CA PRO A 142 -5.94 30.09 -16.23
C PRO A 142 -5.43 31.30 -17.01
N ALA A 143 -5.23 31.14 -18.32
CA ALA A 143 -4.87 32.27 -19.16
C ALA A 143 -5.97 33.32 -19.00
N SER A 144 -5.63 34.49 -18.44
CA SER A 144 -6.56 35.61 -18.33
C SER A 144 -6.84 36.12 -19.75
N HIS A 145 -7.90 35.61 -20.38
CA HIS A 145 -8.45 36.22 -21.57
C HIS A 145 -9.20 37.50 -21.18
N SER A 146 -8.48 38.58 -20.93
CA SER A 146 -9.04 39.92 -20.96
C SER A 146 -9.31 40.29 -22.43
N ALA A 147 -10.48 39.90 -22.94
CA ALA A 147 -11.00 40.45 -24.19
C ALA A 147 -11.60 41.85 -23.92
N VAL A 148 -10.75 42.87 -23.96
CA VAL A 148 -11.21 44.26 -24.15
C VAL A 148 -11.27 44.52 -25.64
N THR A 149 -12.46 44.46 -26.22
CA THR A 149 -12.75 45.13 -27.50
C THR A 149 -13.60 46.36 -27.20
N SER A 150 -12.92 47.49 -27.00
CA SER A 150 -13.51 48.81 -27.10
C SER A 150 -13.69 49.12 -28.58
N ASN A 151 -14.92 49.03 -29.09
CA ASN A 151 -15.26 49.56 -30.40
C ASN A 151 -16.23 50.72 -30.19
N ASN A 152 -15.68 51.94 -30.10
CA ASN A 152 -16.42 53.18 -30.16
C ASN A 152 -16.09 53.87 -31.48
N THR A 153 -17.02 53.93 -32.43
CA THR A 153 -16.98 54.92 -33.50
C THR A 153 -18.38 55.22 -34.05
N LYS A 154 -18.86 56.40 -33.63
CA LYS A 154 -19.66 57.44 -34.33
C LYS A 154 -20.81 57.05 -35.26
#